data_AF-A0A4W4GBN3-F1
#
_entry.id   AF-A0A4W4GBN3-F1
#
_cell.length_a   1.000
_cell.length_b   1.000
_cell.length_c   1.000
_cell.angle_alpha   90.00
_cell.angle_beta   90.00
_cell.angle_gamma   90.00
#
_symmetry.space_group_name_H-M   'P 1'
#
loop_
_entity.id
_entity.type
_entity.pdbx_description
1 polymer ?
#
loop_
_entity_poly.entity_id
_entity_poly.type
_entity_poly.pdbx_seq_one_letter_code
_entity_poly.pdbx_strand_id
1 'polypeptide(L)'
;MENAGDPVEQKECSERKRRDSFGILDGCDSCSEGSSSSCSSEDSDEDACPLPASLPVIKTNGQVYTYPDGKAGMATCEMCGMVGVRDAFYSKTKRFCSVSCSRSYSSNSKKASILARLQGKPPTKKARVLQKQPLMAKLAAYAQYQANQHSQVKTKAAVPQDTFDWGDYIGTGDIKGAPVSCFKHAPMGTSWEDIAEGLRVEVLNSDNSFPMKVYWIASIIKLAGFKALLRYEGFDSDAGQDFWCNLCVPDIHPVGWCASGGKPLVPPRSIQHKVSNWKVFLVKRLTGAKTLPSNFSAKVQESMQIPFKKLMRVEVVDKTHLCRTRVALVEQVIGGRLRLVYEESQDGSDDFWCHMYSPLIHSIGWSRSIGHRFKRSDVSKKLEGQVDAPGQLFAKVKDVDQSGDWFKDNMKLEAIDPLNLSAICVATVRKVLADGYLMIGIDGSEAADGSDWFCYHSTSPSIFPAGFCEINNIELTPPRGYTKLPFRWFDYLSESASVAAPVKLFNKDVPNHGFVPGMKLEAVDLMEPRLVCVATVTRIVHRLLRIHFDGWENEYDQWVDCESPDLYPVGWCQLTGYQLQPPAVQGECPYKCPFKCLSECPVCFKDSFLCVLALDFPHAYSFLQAHA
;
A
#
# COMPACT_ATOMS: atom_id res chain seq x y z
N MET A 1 48.99 12.02 -48.47
CA MET A 1 50.09 11.84 -47.51
C MET A 1 49.43 11.61 -46.16
N GLU A 2 48.79 10.45 -45.96
CA GLU A 2 49.39 9.13 -45.61
C GLU A 2 49.59 9.05 -44.09
N ASN A 3 48.83 8.19 -43.37
CA ASN A 3 49.12 6.78 -43.04
C ASN A 3 50.37 6.63 -42.15
N ALA A 4 50.45 5.77 -41.12
CA ALA A 4 49.57 4.76 -40.48
C ALA A 4 50.16 4.52 -39.05
N GLY A 5 49.72 3.65 -38.13
CA GLY A 5 48.64 2.66 -38.08
C GLY A 5 48.69 1.88 -36.74
N ASP A 6 47.63 1.14 -36.45
CA ASP A 6 47.43 0.21 -35.31
C ASP A 6 48.18 -1.14 -35.53
N PRO A 7 48.31 -2.12 -34.57
CA PRO A 7 47.14 -2.82 -34.00
C PRO A 7 47.22 -3.54 -32.62
N VAL A 8 46.07 -4.12 -32.29
CA VAL A 8 45.64 -5.00 -31.18
C VAL A 8 46.36 -6.37 -31.11
N GLU A 9 46.51 -6.93 -29.89
CA GLU A 9 46.66 -8.38 -29.66
C GLU A 9 45.42 -9.00 -29.01
N GLN A 10 44.84 -10.03 -29.64
CA GLN A 10 43.97 -11.03 -29.02
C GLN A 10 44.78 -12.31 -28.74
N LYS A 11 44.37 -13.13 -27.76
CA LYS A 11 44.95 -14.46 -27.56
C LYS A 11 43.91 -15.48 -27.13
N GLU A 12 43.81 -16.55 -27.91
CA GLU A 12 42.92 -17.69 -27.67
C GLU A 12 43.66 -19.00 -28.02
N CYS A 13 43.06 -20.13 -27.64
CA CYS A 13 43.40 -21.52 -28.03
C CYS A 13 44.61 -22.20 -27.33
N SER A 14 44.34 -23.25 -26.55
CA SER A 14 44.38 -24.63 -27.09
C SER A 14 44.11 -25.73 -26.05
N GLU A 15 43.31 -26.74 -26.44
CA GLU A 15 43.12 -27.98 -25.68
C GLU A 15 44.33 -28.93 -25.82
N ARG A 16 44.58 -29.77 -24.80
CA ARG A 16 45.29 -31.06 -24.97
C ARG A 16 44.68 -32.17 -24.12
N LYS A 17 44.87 -33.41 -24.59
CA LYS A 17 44.05 -34.60 -24.30
C LYS A 17 44.88 -35.72 -23.65
N ARG A 18 44.31 -36.39 -22.64
CA ARG A 18 44.60 -37.75 -22.07
C ARG A 18 46.04 -38.30 -22.06
N ARG A 19 46.45 -38.83 -20.89
CA ARG A 19 46.76 -40.27 -20.75
C ARG A 19 46.69 -40.78 -19.30
N ASP A 20 46.63 -42.11 -19.18
CA ASP A 20 46.18 -42.90 -18.02
C ASP A 20 47.29 -43.29 -17.03
N SER A 21 46.90 -43.69 -15.80
CA SER A 21 47.53 -44.82 -15.08
C SER A 21 46.65 -45.43 -13.99
N PHE A 22 46.75 -46.75 -13.89
CA PHE A 22 45.92 -47.74 -13.16
C PHE A 22 46.21 -47.88 -11.65
N GLY A 23 45.30 -48.57 -10.94
CA GLY A 23 45.54 -49.26 -9.65
C GLY A 23 44.43 -49.01 -8.60
N ILE A 24 43.27 -49.69 -8.62
CA ILE A 24 42.97 -51.10 -8.23
C ILE A 24 43.26 -51.39 -6.73
N LEU A 25 42.21 -51.47 -5.89
CA LEU A 25 41.65 -52.74 -5.36
C LEU A 25 40.37 -52.49 -4.54
N ASP A 26 39.28 -53.12 -4.97
CA ASP A 26 38.25 -53.92 -4.27
C ASP A 26 38.15 -53.90 -2.72
N GLY A 27 36.96 -54.08 -2.11
CA GLY A 27 35.63 -54.31 -2.72
C GLY A 27 34.59 -54.87 -1.73
N CYS A 28 33.50 -55.39 -2.31
CA CYS A 28 32.40 -56.18 -1.73
C CYS A 28 31.27 -55.47 -0.93
N ASP A 29 30.01 -55.97 -0.97
CA ASP A 29 29.20 -56.48 -2.10
C ASP A 29 27.74 -56.75 -1.68
N SER A 30 26.85 -56.96 -2.67
CA SER A 30 25.62 -57.81 -2.62
C SER A 30 24.44 -57.36 -1.71
N CYS A 31 23.16 -57.59 -2.04
CA CYS A 31 22.45 -58.20 -3.19
C CYS A 31 21.00 -57.63 -3.24
N SER A 32 20.39 -57.32 -4.41
CA SER A 32 19.58 -58.20 -5.31
C SER A 32 18.20 -58.62 -4.72
N GLU A 33 17.07 -58.77 -5.44
CA GLU A 33 16.72 -58.60 -6.87
C GLU A 33 15.18 -58.67 -7.11
N GLY A 34 14.71 -58.34 -8.33
CA GLY A 34 13.43 -58.80 -8.93
C GLY A 34 12.14 -58.01 -8.65
N SER A 35 11.12 -57.95 -9.52
CA SER A 35 10.93 -58.48 -10.89
C SER A 35 9.80 -57.72 -11.63
N SER A 36 9.74 -57.83 -12.97
CA SER A 36 8.75 -57.17 -13.84
C SER A 36 7.71 -58.13 -14.45
N SER A 37 6.46 -57.69 -14.65
CA SER A 37 5.52 -58.28 -15.65
C SER A 37 4.26 -57.44 -15.90
N SER A 38 3.72 -57.49 -17.12
CA SER A 38 2.49 -56.80 -17.57
C SER A 38 1.51 -57.81 -18.22
N CYS A 39 0.18 -57.64 -18.07
CA CYS A 39 -0.85 -58.30 -18.91
C CYS A 39 -2.25 -57.66 -18.75
N SER A 40 -3.21 -58.02 -19.62
CA SER A 40 -4.62 -57.56 -19.70
C SER A 40 -5.56 -58.76 -20.02
N SER A 41 -6.87 -58.70 -20.31
CA SER A 41 -7.92 -57.67 -20.49
C SER A 41 -9.32 -58.37 -20.41
N GLU A 42 -10.43 -57.69 -20.75
CA GLU A 42 -11.77 -58.26 -21.13
C GLU A 42 -12.62 -58.88 -19.98
N ASP A 43 -13.96 -59.01 -20.03
CA ASP A 43 -15.11 -58.16 -20.46
C ASP A 43 -16.43 -58.86 -19.99
N SER A 44 -17.60 -58.19 -19.89
CA SER A 44 -18.99 -58.76 -19.98
C SER A 44 -20.12 -57.80 -19.54
N ASP A 45 -21.30 -57.89 -20.17
CA ASP A 45 -22.40 -56.89 -20.22
C ASP A 45 -23.76 -57.28 -19.53
N GLU A 46 -24.72 -56.32 -19.59
CA GLU A 46 -26.21 -56.39 -19.44
C GLU A 46 -26.82 -56.58 -18.02
N ASP A 47 -27.90 -55.91 -17.56
CA ASP A 47 -29.19 -55.56 -18.21
C ASP A 47 -29.91 -54.32 -17.54
N ALA A 48 -31.09 -53.86 -18.00
CA ALA A 48 -31.64 -52.51 -17.75
C ALA A 48 -33.02 -52.34 -17.04
N CYS A 49 -33.14 -51.28 -16.18
CA CYS A 49 -34.33 -50.44 -15.80
C CYS A 49 -35.61 -51.09 -15.16
N PRO A 50 -36.33 -50.41 -14.22
CA PRO A 50 -36.73 -48.98 -14.28
C PRO A 50 -36.69 -48.15 -12.96
N LEU A 51 -36.99 -46.85 -13.06
CA LEU A 51 -36.90 -45.80 -12.03
C LEU A 51 -38.06 -45.78 -10.99
N PRO A 52 -37.80 -45.24 -9.79
CA PRO A 52 -38.63 -44.16 -9.25
C PRO A 52 -37.83 -42.88 -8.87
N ALA A 53 -38.55 -41.79 -8.56
CA ALA A 53 -38.03 -40.42 -8.65
C ALA A 53 -37.18 -39.89 -7.47
N SER A 54 -35.97 -39.44 -7.80
CA SER A 54 -35.23 -38.25 -7.31
C SER A 54 -35.37 -37.75 -5.86
N LEU A 55 -34.25 -37.84 -5.11
CA LEU A 55 -33.82 -36.84 -4.12
C LEU A 55 -32.55 -36.14 -4.65
N PRO A 56 -32.29 -34.86 -4.31
CA PRO A 56 -31.15 -34.12 -4.85
C PRO A 56 -29.83 -34.60 -4.24
N VAL A 57 -29.01 -35.29 -5.04
CA VAL A 57 -27.64 -35.69 -4.69
C VAL A 57 -26.66 -34.73 -5.35
N ILE A 58 -25.80 -34.09 -4.56
CA ILE A 58 -24.62 -33.36 -5.06
C ILE A 58 -23.41 -34.29 -4.90
N LYS A 59 -22.72 -34.62 -6.01
CA LYS A 59 -21.53 -35.47 -6.03
C LYS A 59 -20.27 -34.64 -6.32
N THR A 60 -19.25 -34.77 -5.48
CA THR A 60 -17.84 -34.51 -5.82
C THR A 60 -16.96 -35.54 -5.10
N ASN A 61 -15.91 -36.02 -5.79
CA ASN A 61 -14.80 -36.82 -5.29
C ASN A 61 -15.11 -38.04 -4.39
N GLY A 62 -15.99 -38.94 -4.83
CA GLY A 62 -15.92 -40.38 -4.50
C GLY A 62 -16.24 -40.83 -3.06
N GLN A 63 -16.42 -39.92 -2.09
CA GLN A 63 -16.86 -40.28 -0.74
C GLN A 63 -18.38 -40.12 -0.57
N VAL A 64 -19.04 -41.22 -0.22
CA VAL A 64 -20.46 -41.24 0.13
C VAL A 64 -20.62 -40.94 1.62
N TYR A 65 -21.12 -39.76 1.94
CA TYR A 65 -21.52 -39.41 3.32
C TYR A 65 -22.94 -39.91 3.58
N THR A 66 -23.07 -41.11 4.15
CA THR A 66 -24.33 -41.59 4.72
C THR A 66 -24.45 -41.07 6.16
N TYR A 67 -25.44 -40.22 6.42
CA TYR A 67 -25.60 -39.57 7.73
C TYR A 67 -26.38 -40.46 8.73
N PRO A 68 -25.83 -40.74 9.92
CA PRO A 68 -26.63 -41.21 11.05
C PRO A 68 -27.44 -40.03 11.63
N ASP A 69 -28.73 -40.25 11.88
CA ASP A 69 -29.67 -39.38 12.63
C ASP A 69 -30.12 -38.02 12.03
N GLY A 70 -30.06 -37.85 10.70
CA GLY A 70 -31.08 -37.09 9.92
C GLY A 70 -31.49 -35.65 10.32
N LYS A 71 -30.74 -34.93 11.16
CA LYS A 71 -31.14 -33.61 11.74
C LYS A 71 -30.11 -32.49 11.54
N ALA A 72 -29.39 -32.52 10.43
CA ALA A 72 -28.49 -31.44 10.02
C ALA A 72 -29.25 -30.26 9.39
N GLY A 73 -29.48 -29.20 10.16
CA GLY A 73 -29.90 -27.91 9.60
C GLY A 73 -28.70 -27.09 9.12
N MET A 74 -28.89 -26.21 8.13
CA MET A 74 -27.96 -25.09 7.93
C MET A 74 -28.25 -23.99 8.95
N ALA A 75 -27.20 -23.29 9.39
CA ALA A 75 -27.28 -22.12 10.25
C ALA A 75 -26.64 -20.91 9.57
N THR A 76 -27.10 -19.71 9.92
CA THR A 76 -26.57 -18.43 9.43
C THR A 76 -26.07 -17.63 10.62
N CYS A 77 -24.83 -17.14 10.55
CA CYS A 77 -24.20 -16.41 11.65
C CYS A 77 -24.84 -15.03 11.80
N GLU A 78 -25.44 -14.73 12.96
CA GLU A 78 -26.18 -13.48 13.16
C GLU A 78 -25.30 -12.20 13.20
N MET A 79 -23.97 -12.32 13.10
CA MET A 79 -23.08 -11.15 12.96
C MET A 79 -22.52 -10.94 11.57
N CYS A 80 -22.05 -12.00 10.91
CA CYS A 80 -21.33 -11.88 9.63
C CYS A 80 -22.09 -12.47 8.44
N GLY A 81 -23.29 -13.03 8.65
CA GLY A 81 -24.12 -13.60 7.58
C GLY A 81 -23.61 -14.93 6.98
N MET A 82 -22.46 -15.43 7.43
CA MET A 82 -21.88 -16.71 6.99
C MET A 82 -22.87 -17.87 7.22
N VAL A 83 -23.15 -18.64 6.18
CA VAL A 83 -24.01 -19.83 6.22
C VAL A 83 -23.13 -21.09 6.29
N GLY A 84 -23.52 -22.08 7.07
CA GLY A 84 -22.83 -23.38 7.12
C GLY A 84 -23.59 -24.44 7.91
N VAL A 85 -22.98 -25.62 8.04
CA VAL A 85 -23.57 -26.75 8.80
C VAL A 85 -23.74 -26.34 10.27
N ARG A 86 -24.95 -26.47 10.81
CA ARG A 86 -25.28 -25.97 12.16
C ARG A 86 -24.38 -26.56 13.25
N ASP A 87 -23.89 -27.79 13.11
CA ASP A 87 -23.05 -28.40 14.14
C ASP A 87 -21.61 -27.88 14.15
N ALA A 88 -21.14 -27.29 13.04
CA ALA A 88 -19.87 -26.56 12.97
C ALA A 88 -19.94 -25.16 13.61
N PHE A 89 -21.13 -24.67 14.00
CA PHE A 89 -21.25 -23.35 14.60
C PHE A 89 -20.80 -23.31 16.06
N TYR A 90 -20.26 -22.17 16.44
CA TYR A 90 -19.81 -21.84 17.79
C TYR A 90 -21.00 -21.59 18.74
N SER A 91 -20.79 -21.94 20.02
CA SER A 91 -21.74 -21.89 21.15
C SER A 91 -22.80 -23.01 21.19
N LYS A 92 -23.35 -23.28 22.39
CA LYS A 92 -24.44 -24.26 22.61
C LYS A 92 -25.73 -23.94 21.83
N THR A 93 -25.93 -22.69 21.41
CA THR A 93 -27.12 -22.27 20.65
C THR A 93 -26.90 -22.25 19.14
N LYS A 94 -25.66 -22.51 18.65
CA LYS A 94 -25.32 -22.57 17.21
C LYS A 94 -25.71 -21.32 16.39
N ARG A 95 -25.63 -20.13 17.00
CA ARG A 95 -26.05 -18.83 16.42
C ARG A 95 -24.91 -18.04 15.76
N PHE A 96 -23.67 -18.43 15.99
CA PHE A 96 -22.47 -17.72 15.55
C PHE A 96 -21.46 -18.69 14.95
N CYS A 97 -20.74 -18.30 13.90
CA CYS A 97 -19.70 -19.15 13.32
C CYS A 97 -18.39 -19.16 14.13
N SER A 98 -18.17 -18.19 15.05
CA SER A 98 -16.92 -18.08 15.82
C SER A 98 -17.10 -17.38 17.19
N VAL A 99 -16.09 -17.53 18.05
CA VAL A 99 -15.95 -16.80 19.33
C VAL A 99 -16.04 -15.29 19.09
N SER A 100 -15.30 -14.80 18.10
CA SER A 100 -15.21 -13.38 17.73
C SER A 100 -16.57 -12.84 17.29
N CYS A 101 -17.32 -13.58 16.47
CA CYS A 101 -18.69 -13.21 16.10
C CYS A 101 -19.61 -13.15 17.34
N SER A 102 -19.52 -14.10 18.27
CA SER A 102 -20.34 -14.11 19.49
C SER A 102 -20.02 -12.93 20.43
N ARG A 103 -18.74 -12.60 20.63
CA ARG A 103 -18.28 -11.45 21.42
C ARG A 103 -18.71 -10.13 20.76
N SER A 104 -18.53 -10.00 19.45
CA SER A 104 -18.93 -8.81 18.68
C SER A 104 -20.44 -8.58 18.67
N TYR A 105 -21.28 -9.64 18.62
CA TYR A 105 -22.74 -9.51 18.78
C TYR A 105 -23.11 -8.90 20.12
N SER A 106 -22.50 -9.41 21.19
CA SER A 106 -22.78 -8.99 22.57
C SER A 106 -22.34 -7.55 22.83
N SER A 107 -21.25 -7.10 22.19
CA SER A 107 -20.82 -5.70 22.20
C SER A 107 -21.79 -4.80 21.41
N ASN A 108 -22.14 -5.21 20.19
CA ASN A 108 -22.98 -4.40 19.30
C ASN A 108 -24.44 -4.31 19.79
N SER A 109 -24.98 -5.34 20.46
CA SER A 109 -26.31 -5.28 21.07
C SER A 109 -26.36 -4.37 22.30
N LYS A 110 -25.28 -4.30 23.10
CA LYS A 110 -25.14 -3.30 24.18
C LYS A 110 -25.13 -1.88 23.61
N LYS A 111 -24.32 -1.63 22.56
CA LYS A 111 -24.25 -0.33 21.86
C LYS A 111 -25.61 0.10 21.29
N ALA A 112 -26.33 -0.82 20.63
CA ALA A 112 -27.68 -0.57 20.11
C ALA A 112 -28.73 -0.33 21.21
N SER A 113 -28.66 -1.07 22.33
CA SER A 113 -29.59 -0.86 23.46
C SER A 113 -29.38 0.47 24.18
N ILE A 114 -28.15 0.98 24.23
CA ILE A 114 -27.84 2.31 24.79
C ILE A 114 -28.38 3.39 23.85
N LEU A 115 -28.13 3.28 22.55
CA LEU A 115 -28.66 4.20 21.53
C LEU A 115 -30.20 4.26 21.53
N ALA A 116 -30.89 3.12 21.72
CA ALA A 116 -32.35 3.09 21.79
C ALA A 116 -32.92 3.83 23.02
N ARG A 117 -32.25 3.74 24.18
CA ARG A 117 -32.63 4.47 25.40
C ARG A 117 -32.38 5.98 25.27
N LEU A 118 -31.25 6.37 24.68
CA LEU A 118 -30.95 7.78 24.39
C LEU A 118 -31.95 8.43 23.40
N GLN A 119 -32.66 7.62 22.60
CA GLN A 119 -33.75 8.05 21.73
C GLN A 119 -35.15 7.96 22.35
N GLY A 120 -35.26 7.74 23.67
CA GLY A 120 -36.54 7.71 24.39
C GLY A 120 -37.47 6.53 24.05
N LYS A 121 -36.97 5.47 23.41
CA LYS A 121 -37.79 4.32 22.99
C LYS A 121 -37.87 3.25 24.09
N PRO A 122 -39.06 2.68 24.37
CA PRO A 122 -39.22 1.69 25.44
C PRO A 122 -38.47 0.38 25.15
N PRO A 123 -38.02 -0.34 26.19
CA PRO A 123 -37.16 -1.53 26.03
C PRO A 123 -37.94 -2.72 25.46
N THR A 124 -37.62 -3.12 24.24
CA THR A 124 -38.18 -4.33 23.62
C THR A 124 -37.34 -5.57 23.93
N LYS A 125 -37.99 -6.72 24.21
CA LYS A 125 -37.32 -7.99 24.59
C LYS A 125 -36.48 -8.66 23.48
N LYS A 126 -36.34 -8.03 22.31
CA LYS A 126 -35.49 -8.48 21.20
C LYS A 126 -34.78 -7.28 20.58
N ALA A 127 -33.57 -6.99 21.03
CA ALA A 127 -32.72 -5.97 20.42
C ALA A 127 -32.39 -6.37 18.97
N ARG A 128 -32.87 -5.61 17.98
CA ARG A 128 -32.35 -5.69 16.61
C ARG A 128 -30.95 -5.08 16.60
N VAL A 129 -29.95 -5.89 16.27
CA VAL A 129 -28.57 -5.43 16.07
C VAL A 129 -28.56 -4.45 14.90
N LEU A 130 -27.80 -3.36 15.03
CA LEU A 130 -27.41 -2.53 13.89
C LEU A 130 -26.56 -3.40 12.96
N GLN A 131 -27.19 -3.95 11.90
CA GLN A 131 -26.47 -4.64 10.84
C GLN A 131 -25.45 -3.66 10.25
N LYS A 132 -24.17 -4.06 10.20
CA LYS A 132 -23.21 -3.44 9.29
C LYS A 132 -23.82 -3.63 7.89
N GLN A 133 -24.13 -2.52 7.21
CA GLN A 133 -24.65 -2.58 5.84
C GLN A 133 -23.67 -3.40 4.97
N PRO A 134 -24.16 -4.34 4.14
CA PRO A 134 -23.31 -5.06 3.19
C PRO A 134 -22.52 -4.07 2.33
N LEU A 135 -21.35 -4.49 1.83
CA LEU A 135 -20.48 -3.67 0.97
C LEU A 135 -21.28 -3.03 -0.20
N MET A 136 -22.18 -3.80 -0.81
CA MET A 136 -23.15 -3.37 -1.83
C MET A 136 -24.04 -2.18 -1.42
N ALA A 137 -24.49 -2.11 -0.17
CA ALA A 137 -25.34 -1.03 0.32
C ALA A 137 -24.53 0.24 0.67
N LYS A 138 -23.27 0.09 1.11
CA LYS A 138 -22.32 1.22 1.18
C LYS A 138 -21.99 1.75 -0.21
N LEU A 139 -21.76 0.87 -1.19
CA LEU A 139 -21.56 1.23 -2.59
C LEU A 139 -22.79 1.94 -3.17
N ALA A 140 -24.01 1.51 -2.85
CA ALA A 140 -25.24 2.19 -3.28
C ALA A 140 -25.39 3.59 -2.64
N ALA A 141 -25.08 3.75 -1.35
CA ALA A 141 -25.08 5.06 -0.69
C ALA A 141 -24.00 5.99 -1.25
N TYR A 142 -22.83 5.45 -1.62
CA TYR A 142 -21.75 6.19 -2.27
C TYR A 142 -22.07 6.53 -3.73
N ALA A 143 -22.79 5.66 -4.46
CA ALA A 143 -23.31 5.94 -5.79
C ALA A 143 -24.38 7.05 -5.77
N GLN A 144 -25.23 7.09 -4.74
CA GLN A 144 -26.15 8.21 -4.52
C GLN A 144 -25.40 9.53 -4.23
N TYR A 145 -24.28 9.46 -3.50
CA TYR A 145 -23.39 10.61 -3.30
C TYR A 145 -22.70 11.06 -4.61
N GLN A 146 -22.23 10.13 -5.44
CA GLN A 146 -21.64 10.40 -6.76
C GLN A 146 -22.63 10.99 -7.77
N ALA A 147 -23.90 10.57 -7.73
CA ALA A 147 -24.97 11.13 -8.58
C ALA A 147 -25.28 12.60 -8.22
N ASN A 148 -25.22 12.94 -6.94
CA ASN A 148 -25.39 14.31 -6.46
C ASN A 148 -24.22 15.23 -6.86
N GLN A 149 -22.98 14.73 -6.95
CA GLN A 149 -21.85 15.54 -7.43
C GLN A 149 -21.90 15.80 -8.94
N HIS A 150 -22.21 14.79 -9.76
CA HIS A 150 -22.32 14.98 -11.23
C HIS A 150 -23.46 15.92 -11.64
N SER A 151 -24.48 16.07 -10.80
CA SER A 151 -25.64 16.93 -11.07
C SER A 151 -25.40 18.43 -10.80
N GLN A 152 -24.24 18.83 -10.26
CA GLN A 152 -23.93 20.23 -9.93
C GLN A 152 -22.90 20.91 -10.86
N VAL A 153 -22.53 20.29 -11.99
CA VAL A 153 -21.78 20.98 -13.06
C VAL A 153 -22.71 21.87 -13.90
N LYS A 154 -23.32 22.87 -13.25
CA LYS A 154 -23.86 24.11 -13.84
C LYS A 154 -24.29 25.11 -12.77
N THR A 155 -23.54 26.21 -12.68
CA THR A 155 -23.89 27.48 -12.02
C THR A 155 -24.32 27.43 -10.54
N LYS A 156 -23.34 27.58 -9.63
CA LYS A 156 -23.34 28.56 -8.52
C LYS A 156 -21.94 28.66 -7.91
N ALA A 157 -21.61 29.81 -7.33
CA ALA A 157 -20.29 30.07 -6.76
C ALA A 157 -20.01 29.16 -5.55
N ALA A 158 -18.79 28.64 -5.47
CA ALA A 158 -18.39 27.72 -4.40
C ALA A 158 -18.19 28.46 -3.07
N VAL A 159 -18.69 27.87 -1.98
CA VAL A 159 -18.22 28.15 -0.62
C VAL A 159 -16.93 27.32 -0.43
N PRO A 160 -15.85 27.87 0.16
CA PRO A 160 -14.63 27.10 0.39
C PRO A 160 -14.91 25.94 1.34
N GLN A 161 -14.59 24.73 0.90
CA GLN A 161 -14.45 23.57 1.77
C GLN A 161 -12.98 23.52 2.18
N ASP A 162 -12.68 23.51 3.48
CA ASP A 162 -11.30 23.56 3.98
C ASP A 162 -10.49 22.38 3.43
N THR A 163 -9.60 22.69 2.50
CA THR A 163 -8.67 21.74 1.91
C THR A 163 -7.44 21.67 2.80
N PHE A 164 -7.01 20.46 3.15
CA PHE A 164 -5.83 20.25 3.99
C PHE A 164 -4.58 20.86 3.35
N ASP A 165 -3.86 21.69 4.11
CA ASP A 165 -2.53 22.14 3.74
C ASP A 165 -1.45 21.57 4.67
N TRP A 166 -0.40 21.05 4.04
CA TRP A 166 0.78 20.51 4.70
C TRP A 166 1.57 21.55 5.49
N GLY A 167 1.54 22.81 5.08
CA GLY A 167 2.28 23.90 5.73
C GLY A 167 1.74 24.21 7.11
N ASP A 168 0.42 24.30 7.24
CA ASP A 168 -0.27 24.44 8.53
C ASP A 168 -0.06 23.18 9.40
N TYR A 169 -0.15 21.99 8.80
CA TYR A 169 -0.01 20.72 9.54
C TYR A 169 1.42 20.46 10.06
N ILE A 170 2.44 20.84 9.30
CA ILE A 170 3.86 20.65 9.68
C ILE A 170 4.35 21.80 10.56
N GLY A 171 3.92 23.02 10.26
CA GLY A 171 4.28 24.24 10.97
C GLY A 171 5.79 24.47 11.14
N THR A 172 6.14 25.35 12.06
CA THR A 172 7.52 25.68 12.42
C THR A 172 8.14 24.73 13.45
N GLY A 173 7.38 23.78 14.00
CA GLY A 173 7.83 22.85 15.05
C GLY A 173 8.66 21.66 14.53
N ASP A 174 8.86 20.64 15.37
CA ASP A 174 9.78 19.52 15.10
C ASP A 174 9.29 18.48 14.09
N ILE A 175 8.06 18.62 13.55
CA ILE A 175 7.53 17.73 12.51
C ILE A 175 8.39 17.89 11.24
N LYS A 176 8.91 16.78 10.71
CA LYS A 176 9.75 16.73 9.50
C LYS A 176 9.06 15.92 8.41
N GLY A 177 9.05 16.43 7.19
CA GLY A 177 8.73 15.62 6.00
C GLY A 177 9.94 14.78 5.60
N ALA A 178 9.72 13.57 5.11
CA ALA A 178 10.77 12.79 4.46
C ALA A 178 11.32 13.57 3.24
N PRO A 179 12.65 13.69 3.07
CA PRO A 179 13.22 14.45 1.96
C PRO A 179 13.00 13.73 0.63
N VAL A 180 12.92 14.50 -0.47
CA VAL A 180 12.66 13.97 -1.83
C VAL A 180 13.68 12.89 -2.24
N SER A 181 14.93 13.00 -1.77
CA SER A 181 16.01 12.04 -2.01
C SER A 181 15.76 10.61 -1.47
N CYS A 182 14.81 10.42 -0.54
CA CYS A 182 14.36 9.10 -0.12
C CYS A 182 13.55 8.36 -1.21
N PHE A 183 12.95 9.09 -2.15
CA PHE A 183 11.94 8.58 -3.08
C PHE A 183 12.48 8.54 -4.51
N LYS A 184 13.22 7.48 -4.86
CA LYS A 184 13.97 7.39 -6.14
C LYS A 184 13.09 7.50 -7.40
N HIS A 185 11.83 7.08 -7.31
CA HIS A 185 10.86 7.12 -8.41
C HIS A 185 10.11 8.46 -8.52
N ALA A 186 10.19 9.33 -7.51
CA ALA A 186 9.46 10.60 -7.51
C ALA A 186 10.17 11.64 -8.41
N PRO A 187 9.44 12.66 -8.90
CA PRO A 187 10.05 13.80 -9.60
C PRO A 187 11.21 14.38 -8.79
N MET A 188 12.32 14.71 -9.45
CA MET A 188 13.58 15.14 -8.83
C MET A 188 14.23 14.20 -7.79
N GLY A 189 13.75 12.96 -7.59
CA GLY A 189 14.26 12.00 -6.59
C GLY A 189 15.76 11.68 -6.68
N THR A 190 16.36 11.87 -7.86
CA THR A 190 17.81 11.67 -8.16
C THR A 190 18.55 12.99 -8.41
N SER A 191 17.94 14.15 -8.14
CA SER A 191 18.52 15.48 -8.40
C SER A 191 18.15 16.50 -7.32
N TRP A 192 18.03 16.04 -6.07
CA TRP A 192 17.69 16.87 -4.91
C TRP A 192 18.89 17.21 -3.99
N GLU A 193 20.08 16.69 -4.27
CA GLU A 193 21.25 16.79 -3.38
C GLU A 193 21.73 18.24 -3.15
N ASP A 194 21.54 19.11 -4.13
CA ASP A 194 21.85 20.55 -4.02
C ASP A 194 20.83 21.33 -3.17
N ILE A 195 19.69 20.72 -2.79
CA ILE A 195 18.56 21.39 -2.14
C ILE A 195 18.65 21.26 -0.61
N ALA A 196 18.95 22.37 0.06
CA ALA A 196 19.13 22.44 1.51
C ALA A 196 18.53 23.71 2.13
N GLU A 197 18.32 23.65 3.44
CA GLU A 197 17.99 24.84 4.26
C GLU A 197 19.13 25.88 4.16
N GLY A 198 18.76 27.16 4.19
CA GLY A 198 19.68 28.28 3.97
C GLY A 198 19.92 28.66 2.50
N LEU A 199 19.43 27.89 1.52
CA LEU A 199 19.43 28.33 0.12
C LEU A 199 18.65 29.63 -0.09
N ARG A 200 19.07 30.42 -1.09
CA ARG A 200 18.36 31.61 -1.56
C ARG A 200 17.67 31.36 -2.89
N VAL A 201 16.47 31.89 -3.03
CA VAL A 201 15.59 31.73 -4.21
C VAL A 201 14.92 33.05 -4.56
N GLU A 202 14.72 33.30 -5.84
CA GLU A 202 13.81 34.34 -6.32
C GLU A 202 12.41 33.75 -6.45
N VAL A 203 11.45 34.39 -5.79
CA VAL A 203 10.07 33.91 -5.66
C VAL A 203 9.09 35.07 -5.81
N LEU A 204 7.84 34.75 -6.17
CA LEU A 204 6.78 35.75 -6.29
C LEU A 204 6.61 36.53 -4.97
N ASN A 205 6.64 37.87 -5.03
CA ASN A 205 6.37 38.72 -3.88
C ASN A 205 4.85 38.89 -3.72
N SER A 206 4.25 38.27 -2.71
CA SER A 206 2.81 38.38 -2.42
C SER A 206 2.44 39.66 -1.67
N ASP A 207 3.37 40.27 -0.91
CA ASP A 207 3.16 41.52 -0.18
C ASP A 207 3.55 42.73 -1.05
N ASN A 208 2.77 42.92 -2.12
CA ASN A 208 2.94 44.02 -3.06
C ASN A 208 1.57 44.53 -3.56
N SER A 209 1.54 45.71 -4.20
CA SER A 209 0.31 46.28 -4.77
C SER A 209 0.40 46.63 -6.25
N PHE A 210 1.37 46.06 -6.95
CA PHE A 210 1.46 46.15 -8.40
C PHE A 210 0.50 45.12 -9.04
N PRO A 211 -0.16 45.46 -10.16
CA PRO A 211 -1.01 44.51 -10.88
C PRO A 211 -0.21 43.44 -11.65
N MET A 212 1.12 43.50 -11.61
CA MET A 212 2.03 42.60 -12.33
C MET A 212 2.73 41.66 -11.35
N LYS A 213 3.06 40.43 -11.79
CA LYS A 213 3.93 39.53 -11.03
C LYS A 213 5.31 40.15 -10.83
N VAL A 214 5.62 40.54 -9.60
CA VAL A 214 6.94 41.01 -9.16
C VAL A 214 7.56 40.03 -8.18
N TYR A 215 8.89 39.99 -8.11
CA TYR A 215 9.63 38.97 -7.39
C TYR A 215 10.48 39.57 -6.28
N TRP A 216 10.75 38.79 -5.25
CA TRP A 216 11.73 39.11 -4.21
C TRP A 216 12.55 37.87 -3.86
N ILE A 217 13.64 38.06 -3.12
CA ILE A 217 14.49 36.96 -2.68
C ILE A 217 13.99 36.44 -1.34
N ALA A 218 13.90 35.12 -1.21
CA ALA A 218 13.59 34.42 0.02
C ALA A 218 14.68 33.41 0.38
N SER A 219 14.77 33.11 1.68
CA SER A 219 15.58 32.04 2.26
C SER A 219 14.73 30.80 2.49
N ILE A 220 15.25 29.61 2.19
CA ILE A 220 14.67 28.36 2.68
C ILE A 220 14.98 28.25 4.18
N ILE A 221 13.95 28.28 5.02
CA ILE A 221 14.06 28.15 6.49
C ILE A 221 13.90 26.70 6.94
N LYS A 222 12.99 25.95 6.31
CA LYS A 222 12.69 24.56 6.65
C LYS A 222 12.30 23.77 5.39
N LEU A 223 12.69 22.50 5.29
CA LEU A 223 12.28 21.60 4.20
C LEU A 223 11.36 20.47 4.68
N ALA A 224 10.40 20.10 3.83
CA ALA A 224 9.54 18.93 4.01
C ALA A 224 9.09 18.39 2.64
N GLY A 225 9.75 17.35 2.14
CA GLY A 225 9.53 16.88 0.77
C GLY A 225 9.78 18.00 -0.26
N PHE A 226 8.80 18.25 -1.12
CA PHE A 226 8.82 19.37 -2.07
C PHE A 226 8.42 20.71 -1.46
N LYS A 227 7.80 20.73 -0.26
CA LYS A 227 7.43 21.94 0.45
C LYS A 227 8.65 22.56 1.14
N ALA A 228 8.77 23.88 1.04
CA ALA A 228 9.75 24.69 1.74
C ALA A 228 9.06 25.84 2.48
N LEU A 229 9.45 26.08 3.72
CA LEU A 229 9.09 27.28 4.45
C LEU A 229 10.06 28.38 4.01
N LEU A 230 9.53 29.48 3.48
CA LEU A 230 10.30 30.57 2.92
C LEU A 230 10.15 31.84 3.77
N ARG A 231 11.26 32.55 3.97
CA ARG A 231 11.30 33.88 4.58
C ARG A 231 11.91 34.90 3.63
N TYR A 232 11.21 35.99 3.35
CA TYR A 232 11.75 37.07 2.53
C TYR A 232 13.01 37.71 3.16
N GLU A 233 14.01 37.99 2.33
CA GLU A 233 15.22 38.71 2.75
C GLU A 233 14.88 40.11 3.27
N GLY A 234 15.34 40.43 4.48
CA GLY A 234 15.03 41.67 5.22
C GLY A 234 13.97 41.56 6.32
N PHE A 235 13.39 40.38 6.54
CA PHE A 235 12.67 40.06 7.79
C PHE A 235 13.59 39.53 8.90
N ASP A 236 14.79 39.06 8.55
CA ASP A 236 15.81 38.56 9.47
C ASP A 236 15.28 37.46 10.42
N SER A 237 15.09 37.75 11.71
CA SER A 237 14.56 36.80 12.70
C SER A 237 13.03 36.76 12.78
N ASP A 238 12.33 37.71 12.15
CA ASP A 238 10.87 37.81 12.15
C ASP A 238 10.25 36.70 11.29
N ALA A 239 9.51 35.79 11.95
CA ALA A 239 8.80 34.70 11.31
C ALA A 239 7.35 35.05 10.92
N GLY A 240 6.89 36.27 11.23
CA GLY A 240 5.48 36.67 11.08
C GLY A 240 4.96 36.75 9.64
N GLN A 241 5.85 36.63 8.64
CA GLN A 241 5.51 36.51 7.22
C GLN A 241 6.24 35.35 6.54
N ASP A 242 6.61 34.32 7.30
CA ASP A 242 7.07 33.07 6.70
C ASP A 242 5.89 32.38 6.00
N PHE A 243 6.14 31.80 4.82
CA PHE A 243 5.10 31.16 4.03
C PHE A 243 5.60 29.85 3.40
N TRP A 244 4.72 28.86 3.33
CA TRP A 244 5.02 27.59 2.68
C TRP A 244 4.83 27.67 1.16
N CYS A 245 5.79 27.16 0.41
CA CYS A 245 5.71 27.03 -1.04
C CYS A 245 6.19 25.64 -1.48
N ASN A 246 5.73 25.16 -2.63
CA ASN A 246 6.29 23.96 -3.27
C ASN A 246 7.44 24.41 -4.20
N LEU A 247 8.65 23.89 -4.02
CA LEU A 247 9.83 24.36 -4.78
C LEU A 247 9.79 24.02 -6.27
N CYS A 248 8.98 23.03 -6.68
CA CYS A 248 8.90 22.55 -8.07
C CYS A 248 7.86 23.29 -8.91
N VAL A 249 7.35 24.45 -8.47
CA VAL A 249 6.38 25.27 -9.24
C VAL A 249 7.06 26.28 -10.16
N PRO A 250 6.40 26.75 -11.25
CA PRO A 250 7.02 27.63 -12.24
C PRO A 250 7.48 29.01 -11.75
N ASP A 251 6.97 29.51 -10.61
CA ASP A 251 7.30 30.83 -10.05
C ASP A 251 8.49 30.81 -9.05
N ILE A 252 9.26 29.72 -9.00
CA ILE A 252 10.48 29.56 -8.19
C ILE A 252 11.72 29.55 -9.09
N HIS A 253 12.69 30.42 -8.79
CA HIS A 253 13.85 30.65 -9.64
C HIS A 253 15.17 30.76 -8.84
N PRO A 254 16.31 30.47 -9.48
CA PRO A 254 17.62 30.79 -8.92
C PRO A 254 17.85 32.31 -8.87
N VAL A 255 18.62 32.77 -7.89
CA VAL A 255 19.06 34.16 -7.77
C VAL A 255 19.84 34.57 -9.03
N GLY A 256 19.44 35.69 -9.62
CA GLY A 256 19.95 36.22 -10.90
C GLY A 256 18.96 36.09 -12.06
N TRP A 257 17.94 35.22 -11.97
CA TRP A 257 16.98 35.00 -13.06
C TRP A 257 16.21 36.27 -13.44
N CYS A 258 15.73 37.04 -12.46
CA CYS A 258 15.05 38.32 -12.68
C CYS A 258 15.97 39.33 -13.38
N ALA A 259 17.23 39.42 -12.96
CA ALA A 259 18.22 40.31 -13.58
C ALA A 259 18.49 39.92 -15.05
N SER A 260 18.70 38.64 -15.34
CA SER A 260 18.84 38.13 -16.72
C SER A 260 17.59 38.32 -17.57
N GLY A 261 16.41 38.25 -16.97
CA GLY A 261 15.12 38.47 -17.63
C GLY A 261 14.66 39.93 -17.71
N GLY A 262 15.47 40.90 -17.27
CA GLY A 262 15.11 42.32 -17.26
C GLY A 262 13.99 42.69 -16.28
N LYS A 263 13.69 41.85 -15.28
CA LYS A 263 12.64 42.05 -14.29
C LYS A 263 13.23 42.66 -13.00
N PRO A 264 12.62 43.72 -12.43
CA PRO A 264 13.09 44.28 -11.17
C PRO A 264 12.70 43.40 -9.99
N LEU A 265 13.62 43.25 -9.03
CA LEU A 265 13.29 42.75 -7.69
C LEU A 265 12.62 43.88 -6.89
N VAL A 266 11.45 43.60 -6.31
CA VAL A 266 10.63 44.57 -5.59
C VAL A 266 10.50 44.13 -4.12
N PRO A 267 10.97 44.92 -3.13
CA PRO A 267 10.85 44.58 -1.72
C PRO A 267 9.39 44.41 -1.28
N PRO A 268 9.09 43.48 -0.35
CA PRO A 268 7.80 43.40 0.32
C PRO A 268 7.45 44.73 0.99
N ARG A 269 6.21 45.19 0.80
CA ARG A 269 5.72 46.48 1.32
C ARG A 269 5.95 46.64 2.82
N SER A 270 5.81 45.55 3.58
CA SER A 270 6.01 45.49 5.03
C SER A 270 7.43 45.82 5.48
N ILE A 271 8.43 45.62 4.62
CA ILE A 271 9.84 45.90 4.92
C ILE A 271 10.46 46.99 4.05
N GLN A 272 9.78 47.46 2.99
CA GLN A 272 10.32 48.42 2.00
C GLN A 272 11.00 49.66 2.62
N HIS A 273 10.54 50.08 3.81
CA HIS A 273 11.01 51.24 4.56
C HIS A 273 12.13 50.93 5.57
N LYS A 274 12.40 49.65 5.89
CA LYS A 274 13.45 49.23 6.84
C LYS A 274 14.87 49.43 6.29
N VAL A 275 15.03 49.45 4.96
CA VAL A 275 16.33 49.55 4.28
C VAL A 275 16.31 50.68 3.25
N SER A 276 17.22 51.63 3.39
CA SER A 276 17.36 52.78 2.47
C SER A 276 18.06 52.44 1.15
N ASN A 277 18.93 51.43 1.14
CA ASN A 277 19.67 51.01 -0.05
C ASN A 277 19.65 49.47 -0.20
N TRP A 278 18.61 48.97 -0.85
CA TRP A 278 18.40 47.54 -1.11
C TRP A 278 19.54 46.89 -1.92
N LYS A 279 20.22 47.64 -2.80
CA LYS A 279 21.37 47.12 -3.57
C LYS A 279 22.51 46.73 -2.63
N VAL A 280 22.89 47.60 -1.70
CA VAL A 280 23.97 47.32 -0.74
C VAL A 280 23.57 46.20 0.23
N PHE A 281 22.32 46.18 0.69
CA PHE A 281 21.78 45.12 1.53
C PHE A 281 21.85 43.74 0.84
N LEU A 282 21.33 43.64 -0.39
CA LEU A 282 21.34 42.38 -1.15
C LEU A 282 22.76 41.94 -1.51
N VAL A 283 23.67 42.85 -1.90
CA VAL A 283 25.08 42.48 -2.11
C VAL A 283 25.68 41.86 -0.85
N LYS A 284 25.44 42.43 0.34
CA LYS A 284 25.93 41.87 1.60
C LYS A 284 25.30 40.51 1.95
N ARG A 285 24.00 40.31 1.65
CA ARG A 285 23.27 39.06 1.94
C ARG A 285 23.58 37.92 0.96
N LEU A 286 23.84 38.23 -0.30
CA LEU A 286 23.94 37.24 -1.39
C LEU A 286 25.38 36.87 -1.75
N THR A 287 26.38 37.69 -1.38
CA THR A 287 27.78 37.37 -1.66
C THR A 287 28.18 36.08 -0.94
N GLY A 288 28.49 35.02 -1.72
CA GLY A 288 28.82 33.70 -1.19
C GLY A 288 27.61 32.84 -0.77
N ALA A 289 26.38 33.34 -0.89
CA ALA A 289 25.18 32.56 -0.61
C ALA A 289 24.91 31.53 -1.72
N LYS A 290 24.46 30.32 -1.34
CA LYS A 290 24.04 29.29 -2.30
C LYS A 290 22.62 29.59 -2.83
N THR A 291 22.39 29.23 -4.08
CA THR A 291 21.10 29.34 -4.79
C THR A 291 20.81 28.02 -5.51
N LEU A 292 19.57 27.83 -5.99
CA LEU A 292 19.20 26.71 -6.86
C LEU A 292 20.14 26.60 -8.08
N PRO A 293 20.38 25.38 -8.60
CA PRO A 293 21.05 25.17 -9.89
C PRO A 293 20.33 25.90 -11.04
N SER A 294 21.08 26.44 -12.00
CA SER A 294 20.51 27.17 -13.14
C SER A 294 19.62 26.31 -14.06
N ASN A 295 19.83 24.99 -14.07
CA ASN A 295 19.02 24.01 -14.80
C ASN A 295 17.91 23.37 -13.94
N PHE A 296 17.67 23.83 -12.70
CA PHE A 296 16.70 23.23 -11.78
C PHE A 296 15.30 23.11 -12.40
N SER A 297 14.76 24.21 -12.94
CA SER A 297 13.42 24.19 -13.57
C SER A 297 13.34 23.25 -14.79
N ALA A 298 14.44 23.09 -15.54
CA ALA A 298 14.50 22.15 -16.67
C ALA A 298 14.47 20.69 -16.19
N LYS A 299 15.27 20.35 -15.16
CA LYS A 299 15.24 19.03 -14.52
C LYS A 299 13.86 18.69 -13.94
N VAL A 300 13.18 19.67 -13.33
CA VAL A 300 11.81 19.48 -12.82
C VAL A 300 10.89 19.06 -13.98
N GLN A 301 10.88 19.81 -15.09
CA GLN A 301 10.04 19.49 -16.26
C GLN A 301 10.41 18.15 -16.91
N GLU A 302 11.69 17.80 -16.99
CA GLU A 302 12.16 16.50 -17.48
C GLU A 302 11.66 15.35 -16.59
N SER A 303 11.82 15.46 -15.27
CA SER A 303 11.42 14.43 -14.30
C SER A 303 9.89 14.22 -14.19
N MET A 304 9.09 15.13 -14.75
CA MET A 304 7.63 15.02 -14.83
C MET A 304 7.15 14.32 -16.13
N GLN A 305 8.06 13.94 -17.04
CA GLN A 305 7.70 13.24 -18.27
C GLN A 305 7.41 11.76 -18.02
N ILE A 306 6.17 11.34 -18.32
CA ILE A 306 5.72 9.97 -18.11
C ILE A 306 5.61 9.25 -19.48
N PRO A 307 6.27 8.10 -19.69
CA PRO A 307 6.31 7.44 -21.00
C PRO A 307 5.01 6.69 -21.33
N PHE A 308 4.32 6.13 -20.33
CA PHE A 308 3.00 5.50 -20.51
C PHE A 308 1.97 6.51 -21.01
N LYS A 309 1.14 6.11 -21.98
CA LYS A 309 0.10 6.92 -22.62
C LYS A 309 -1.26 6.23 -22.52
N LYS A 310 -2.33 7.01 -22.65
CA LYS A 310 -3.70 6.50 -22.75
C LYS A 310 -3.84 5.50 -23.92
N LEU A 311 -4.70 4.51 -23.77
CA LEU A 311 -4.95 3.39 -24.72
C LEU A 311 -3.78 2.40 -24.87
N MET A 312 -2.71 2.51 -24.08
CA MET A 312 -1.72 1.45 -23.96
C MET A 312 -2.31 0.23 -23.23
N ARG A 313 -2.06 -0.98 -23.76
CA ARG A 313 -2.47 -2.28 -23.19
C ARG A 313 -1.34 -2.87 -22.35
N VAL A 314 -1.68 -3.34 -21.15
CA VAL A 314 -0.78 -4.00 -20.20
C VAL A 314 -1.40 -5.29 -19.67
N GLU A 315 -0.59 -6.25 -19.24
CA GLU A 315 -1.04 -7.34 -18.36
C GLU A 315 -0.93 -6.87 -16.91
N VAL A 316 -1.94 -7.11 -16.10
CA VAL A 316 -1.99 -6.73 -14.67
C VAL A 316 -2.67 -7.83 -13.87
N VAL A 317 -2.31 -7.98 -12.59
CA VAL A 317 -2.97 -8.92 -11.66
C VAL A 317 -4.49 -8.73 -11.65
N ASP A 318 -5.24 -9.83 -11.63
CA ASP A 318 -6.70 -9.78 -11.46
C ASP A 318 -7.02 -9.63 -9.97
N LYS A 319 -7.47 -8.44 -9.56
CA LYS A 319 -7.84 -8.13 -8.15
C LYS A 319 -8.92 -9.06 -7.55
N THR A 320 -9.62 -9.85 -8.38
CA THR A 320 -10.60 -10.84 -7.92
C THR A 320 -10.05 -12.27 -7.86
N HIS A 321 -8.90 -12.55 -8.50
CA HIS A 321 -8.28 -13.86 -8.63
C HIS A 321 -6.75 -13.69 -8.73
N LEU A 322 -6.07 -13.53 -7.59
CA LEU A 322 -4.64 -13.15 -7.55
C LEU A 322 -3.71 -14.10 -8.33
N CYS A 323 -4.12 -15.36 -8.53
CA CYS A 323 -3.32 -16.35 -9.24
C CYS A 323 -3.15 -16.11 -10.73
N ARG A 324 -3.83 -15.11 -11.31
CA ARG A 324 -3.79 -14.79 -12.74
C ARG A 324 -3.67 -13.31 -13.03
N THR A 325 -3.14 -13.00 -14.20
CA THR A 325 -3.25 -11.68 -14.83
C THR A 325 -4.48 -11.61 -15.74
N ARG A 326 -4.85 -10.39 -16.13
CA ARG A 326 -5.77 -10.09 -17.24
C ARG A 326 -5.32 -8.80 -17.93
N VAL A 327 -5.79 -8.57 -19.16
CA VAL A 327 -5.42 -7.38 -19.93
C VAL A 327 -6.18 -6.15 -19.43
N ALA A 328 -5.50 -5.03 -19.30
CA ALA A 328 -6.08 -3.73 -19.00
C ALA A 328 -5.54 -2.62 -19.92
N LEU A 329 -6.31 -1.55 -20.02
CA LEU A 329 -6.01 -0.34 -20.77
C LEU A 329 -5.63 0.78 -19.81
N VAL A 330 -4.57 1.52 -20.13
CA VAL A 330 -4.25 2.79 -19.47
C VAL A 330 -5.34 3.81 -19.86
N GLU A 331 -6.19 4.18 -18.91
CA GLU A 331 -7.29 5.13 -19.12
C GLU A 331 -6.89 6.55 -18.69
N GLN A 332 -6.07 6.65 -17.62
CA GLN A 332 -5.56 7.92 -17.08
C GLN A 332 -4.13 7.76 -16.57
N VAL A 333 -3.37 8.85 -16.61
CA VAL A 333 -1.99 8.94 -16.11
C VAL A 333 -1.87 10.24 -15.32
N ILE A 334 -1.46 10.16 -14.03
CA ILE A 334 -1.28 11.31 -13.15
C ILE A 334 -0.02 11.08 -12.30
N GLY A 335 1.01 11.93 -12.46
CA GLY A 335 2.22 11.88 -11.61
C GLY A 335 3.02 10.56 -11.63
N GLY A 336 2.83 9.71 -12.65
CA GLY A 336 3.40 8.37 -12.73
C GLY A 336 2.44 7.25 -12.28
N ARG A 337 1.33 7.60 -11.61
CA ARG A 337 0.22 6.66 -11.32
C ARG A 337 -0.63 6.46 -12.55
N LEU A 338 -0.94 5.20 -12.83
CA LEU A 338 -1.79 4.74 -13.92
C LEU A 338 -3.17 4.35 -13.34
N ARG A 339 -4.24 4.85 -13.97
CA ARG A 339 -5.57 4.24 -13.85
C ARG A 339 -5.71 3.23 -14.98
N LEU A 340 -5.70 1.95 -14.62
CA LEU A 340 -5.94 0.87 -15.54
C LEU A 340 -7.43 0.49 -15.50
N VAL A 341 -8.05 0.24 -16.64
CA VAL A 341 -9.41 -0.30 -16.75
C VAL A 341 -9.30 -1.64 -17.48
N TYR A 342 -9.84 -2.71 -16.91
CA TYR A 342 -9.72 -4.03 -17.53
C TYR A 342 -10.49 -4.10 -18.86
N GLU A 343 -9.94 -4.78 -19.87
CA GLU A 343 -10.41 -4.77 -21.27
C GLU A 343 -11.87 -5.26 -21.43
N GLU A 344 -12.37 -6.06 -20.49
CA GLU A 344 -13.74 -6.61 -20.46
C GLU A 344 -14.74 -5.77 -19.63
N SER A 345 -14.30 -4.66 -19.02
CA SER A 345 -15.18 -3.81 -18.21
C SER A 345 -16.18 -3.08 -19.11
N GLN A 346 -17.48 -3.25 -18.83
CA GLN A 346 -18.55 -2.67 -19.67
C GLN A 346 -18.81 -1.19 -19.38
N ASP A 347 -18.55 -0.75 -18.14
CA ASP A 347 -18.89 0.58 -17.62
C ASP A 347 -17.65 1.38 -17.19
N GLY A 348 -16.46 0.79 -17.24
CA GLY A 348 -15.21 1.41 -16.80
C GLY A 348 -15.10 1.59 -15.28
N SER A 349 -15.96 0.95 -14.48
CA SER A 349 -15.90 0.95 -13.02
C SER A 349 -14.94 -0.09 -12.46
N ASP A 350 -14.66 -1.15 -13.22
CA ASP A 350 -13.69 -2.19 -12.87
C ASP A 350 -12.26 -1.71 -13.17
N ASP A 351 -11.77 -0.79 -12.33
CA ASP A 351 -10.44 -0.19 -12.45
C ASP A 351 -9.40 -0.75 -11.47
N PHE A 352 -8.14 -0.40 -11.71
CA PHE A 352 -6.98 -0.77 -10.90
C PHE A 352 -5.99 0.39 -10.94
N TRP A 353 -5.58 0.89 -9.77
CA TRP A 353 -4.64 2.00 -9.65
C TRP A 353 -3.28 1.49 -9.17
N CYS A 354 -2.21 1.90 -9.86
CA CYS A 354 -0.85 1.53 -9.50
C CYS A 354 0.17 2.54 -10.06
N HIS A 355 1.39 2.58 -9.52
CA HIS A 355 2.47 3.32 -10.18
C HIS A 355 2.94 2.62 -11.47
N MET A 356 3.51 3.36 -12.42
CA MET A 356 4.12 2.82 -13.65
C MET A 356 5.31 1.88 -13.43
N TYR A 357 5.86 1.84 -12.21
CA TYR A 357 6.91 0.91 -11.77
C TYR A 357 6.39 -0.15 -10.80
N SER A 358 5.07 -0.33 -10.69
CA SER A 358 4.49 -1.38 -9.86
C SER A 358 4.93 -2.77 -10.35
N PRO A 359 5.29 -3.70 -9.44
CA PRO A 359 5.64 -5.07 -9.81
C PRO A 359 4.42 -5.91 -10.24
N LEU A 360 3.22 -5.33 -10.24
CA LEU A 360 1.94 -5.98 -10.57
C LEU A 360 1.52 -5.77 -12.03
N ILE A 361 2.30 -5.02 -12.82
CA ILE A 361 2.04 -4.71 -14.23
C ILE A 361 3.18 -5.19 -15.13
N HIS A 362 2.83 -5.76 -16.28
CA HIS A 362 3.76 -6.39 -17.20
C HIS A 362 3.37 -6.15 -18.67
N SER A 363 4.33 -6.34 -19.58
CA SER A 363 4.08 -6.26 -21.02
C SER A 363 3.21 -7.41 -21.52
N ILE A 364 2.41 -7.16 -22.56
CA ILE A 364 1.59 -8.19 -23.22
C ILE A 364 2.47 -9.38 -23.64
N GLY A 365 2.09 -10.60 -23.22
CA GLY A 365 2.81 -11.85 -23.44
C GLY A 365 3.62 -12.34 -22.24
N TRP A 366 3.89 -11.49 -21.23
CA TRP A 366 4.72 -11.84 -20.07
C TRP A 366 4.21 -13.07 -19.31
N SER A 367 2.89 -13.16 -19.05
CA SER A 367 2.34 -14.28 -18.30
C SER A 367 2.56 -15.60 -19.03
N ARG A 368 2.54 -15.57 -20.37
CA ARG A 368 2.83 -16.74 -21.21
C ARG A 368 4.32 -17.08 -21.20
N SER A 369 5.23 -16.11 -21.24
CA SER A 369 6.66 -16.39 -21.25
C SER A 369 7.14 -17.01 -19.94
N ILE A 370 6.66 -16.53 -18.78
CA ILE A 370 7.08 -17.06 -17.48
C ILE A 370 6.26 -18.26 -16.97
N GLY A 371 5.14 -18.59 -17.63
CA GLY A 371 4.23 -19.67 -17.22
C GLY A 371 3.29 -19.32 -16.06
N HIS A 372 2.99 -18.03 -15.89
CA HIS A 372 1.95 -17.51 -14.99
C HIS A 372 0.56 -17.75 -15.59
N ARG A 373 -0.47 -17.90 -14.76
CA ARG A 373 -1.85 -18.03 -15.27
C ARG A 373 -2.31 -16.68 -15.83
N PHE A 374 -3.08 -16.68 -16.91
CA PHE A 374 -3.67 -15.47 -17.46
C PHE A 374 -5.12 -15.74 -17.89
N LYS A 375 -5.99 -14.75 -17.72
CA LYS A 375 -7.34 -14.79 -18.26
C LYS A 375 -7.27 -14.61 -19.78
N ARG A 376 -7.89 -15.51 -20.54
CA ARG A 376 -8.05 -15.34 -21.98
C ARG A 376 -9.09 -14.25 -22.23
N SER A 377 -8.77 -13.29 -23.10
CA SER A 377 -9.71 -12.28 -23.57
C SER A 377 -10.57 -12.88 -24.67
N ASP A 378 -11.89 -12.81 -24.53
CA ASP A 378 -12.86 -13.20 -25.58
C ASP A 378 -13.03 -12.09 -26.64
N VAL A 379 -12.34 -10.96 -26.47
CA VAL A 379 -12.43 -9.77 -27.32
C VAL A 379 -11.68 -10.00 -28.63
N SER A 380 -12.38 -10.58 -29.62
CA SER A 380 -11.85 -10.92 -30.95
C SER A 380 -11.36 -9.73 -31.81
N LYS A 381 -11.49 -8.48 -31.36
CA LYS A 381 -11.04 -7.27 -32.08
C LYS A 381 -10.48 -6.24 -31.10
N LYS A 382 -9.20 -5.85 -31.29
CA LYS A 382 -8.65 -4.64 -30.63
C LYS A 382 -9.52 -3.44 -31.02
N LEU A 383 -9.83 -2.57 -30.06
CA LEU A 383 -10.53 -1.32 -30.34
C LEU A 383 -9.60 -0.35 -31.08
N GLU A 384 -10.17 0.53 -31.90
CA GLU A 384 -9.40 1.44 -32.74
C GLU A 384 -8.50 2.36 -31.88
N GLY A 385 -7.22 2.46 -32.23
CA GLY A 385 -6.22 3.26 -31.51
C GLY A 385 -5.53 2.57 -30.30
N GLN A 386 -5.89 1.34 -29.94
CA GLN A 386 -5.20 0.61 -28.87
C GLN A 386 -3.83 0.07 -29.31
N VAL A 387 -2.80 0.28 -28.48
CA VAL A 387 -1.42 -0.19 -28.72
C VAL A 387 -0.90 -0.99 -27.53
N ASP A 388 -0.04 -1.98 -27.76
CA ASP A 388 0.56 -2.75 -26.67
C ASP A 388 1.73 -1.96 -26.07
N ALA A 389 1.80 -1.87 -24.73
CA ALA A 389 2.87 -1.12 -24.07
C ALA A 389 4.25 -1.77 -24.33
N PRO A 390 5.26 -1.04 -24.83
CA PRO A 390 6.59 -1.61 -25.07
C PRO A 390 7.22 -2.13 -23.79
N GLY A 391 7.83 -3.33 -23.84
CA GLY A 391 8.46 -3.97 -22.67
C GLY A 391 9.53 -3.12 -21.97
N GLN A 392 10.15 -2.18 -22.69
CA GLN A 392 11.14 -1.23 -22.16
C GLN A 392 10.56 -0.20 -21.17
N LEU A 393 9.24 -0.01 -21.13
CA LEU A 393 8.59 0.95 -20.22
C LEU A 393 8.40 0.40 -18.79
N PHE A 394 8.44 -0.92 -18.63
CA PHE A 394 8.22 -1.59 -17.36
C PHE A 394 9.49 -1.57 -16.51
N ALA A 395 9.32 -1.60 -15.18
CA ALA A 395 10.44 -1.68 -14.25
C ALA A 395 11.26 -2.95 -14.53
N LYS A 396 12.55 -2.80 -14.80
CA LYS A 396 13.45 -3.94 -15.00
C LYS A 396 13.63 -4.68 -13.68
N VAL A 397 13.23 -5.94 -13.66
CA VAL A 397 13.52 -6.86 -12.57
C VAL A 397 14.97 -7.34 -12.70
N LYS A 398 15.63 -7.61 -11.58
CA LYS A 398 17.02 -8.07 -11.55
C LYS A 398 17.10 -9.51 -12.03
N ASP A 399 17.95 -9.77 -13.02
CA ASP A 399 18.22 -11.12 -13.51
C ASP A 399 18.78 -12.03 -12.40
N VAL A 400 18.30 -13.27 -12.35
CA VAL A 400 18.69 -14.27 -11.35
C VAL A 400 19.05 -15.60 -12.00
N ASP A 401 20.10 -16.25 -11.51
CA ASP A 401 20.49 -17.59 -11.91
C ASP A 401 19.68 -18.64 -11.14
N GLN A 402 18.91 -19.43 -11.87
CA GLN A 402 18.03 -20.48 -11.36
C GLN A 402 18.59 -21.89 -11.61
N SER A 403 19.81 -22.01 -12.17
CA SER A 403 20.40 -23.29 -12.56
C SER A 403 20.96 -24.11 -11.39
N GLY A 404 21.28 -23.46 -10.27
CA GLY A 404 21.84 -24.07 -9.06
C GLY A 404 20.82 -24.33 -7.95
N ASP A 405 21.24 -24.12 -6.71
CA ASP A 405 20.35 -24.17 -5.54
C ASP A 405 19.32 -23.03 -5.61
N TRP A 406 18.08 -23.37 -5.92
CA TRP A 406 16.97 -22.41 -6.04
C TRP A 406 15.82 -22.70 -5.07
N PHE A 407 14.82 -21.80 -5.06
CA PHE A 407 13.52 -22.05 -4.43
C PHE A 407 12.87 -23.31 -5.03
N LYS A 408 12.13 -24.05 -4.20
CA LYS A 408 11.43 -25.28 -4.59
C LYS A 408 10.00 -25.25 -4.06
N ASP A 409 9.13 -26.02 -4.71
CA ASP A 409 7.76 -26.25 -4.21
C ASP A 409 7.78 -26.77 -2.76
N ASN A 410 6.74 -26.41 -2.00
CA ASN A 410 6.56 -26.68 -0.58
C ASN A 410 7.63 -26.09 0.38
N MET A 411 8.55 -25.24 -0.10
CA MET A 411 9.42 -24.47 0.81
C MET A 411 8.61 -23.41 1.59
N LYS A 412 8.86 -23.30 2.89
CA LYS A 412 8.21 -22.32 3.78
C LYS A 412 9.00 -21.03 3.90
N LEU A 413 8.29 -19.92 4.05
CA LEU A 413 8.85 -18.58 4.22
C LEU A 413 7.85 -17.66 4.97
N GLU A 414 8.25 -16.42 5.19
CA GLU A 414 7.37 -15.34 5.67
C GLU A 414 7.07 -14.38 4.50
N ALA A 415 5.85 -13.89 4.37
CA ALA A 415 5.46 -12.97 3.31
C ALA A 415 4.46 -11.92 3.80
N ILE A 416 4.50 -10.71 3.23
CA ILE A 416 3.41 -9.73 3.41
C ILE A 416 2.15 -10.29 2.73
N ASP A 417 1.01 -10.25 3.40
CA ASP A 417 -0.27 -10.67 2.82
C ASP A 417 -0.78 -9.58 1.84
N PRO A 418 -0.90 -9.86 0.53
CA PRO A 418 -1.37 -8.87 -0.45
C PRO A 418 -2.85 -8.50 -0.27
N LEU A 419 -3.63 -9.27 0.49
CA LEU A 419 -5.01 -8.96 0.88
C LEU A 419 -5.10 -8.30 2.26
N ASN A 420 -3.98 -8.18 2.98
CA ASN A 420 -3.90 -7.49 4.26
C ASN A 420 -2.45 -7.03 4.54
N LEU A 421 -2.04 -5.91 3.95
CA LEU A 421 -0.66 -5.42 4.05
C LEU A 421 -0.24 -4.98 5.47
N SER A 422 -1.16 -5.00 6.45
CA SER A 422 -0.82 -4.87 7.87
C SER A 422 -0.15 -6.11 8.46
N ALA A 423 -0.27 -7.28 7.81
CA ALA A 423 0.19 -8.57 8.31
C ALA A 423 1.38 -9.12 7.51
N ILE A 424 2.36 -9.66 8.23
CA ILE A 424 3.33 -10.63 7.69
C ILE A 424 2.88 -12.00 8.18
N CYS A 425 2.78 -12.96 7.26
CA CYS A 425 2.15 -14.26 7.47
C CYS A 425 3.12 -15.40 7.15
N VAL A 426 2.85 -16.57 7.75
CA VAL A 426 3.47 -17.84 7.33
C VAL A 426 2.98 -18.19 5.92
N ALA A 427 3.90 -18.52 5.03
CA ALA A 427 3.63 -18.72 3.61
C ALA A 427 4.42 -19.89 3.01
N THR A 428 3.95 -20.38 1.85
CA THR A 428 4.53 -21.52 1.13
C THR A 428 4.77 -21.19 -0.34
N VAL A 429 5.94 -21.55 -0.88
CA VAL A 429 6.17 -21.59 -2.33
C VAL A 429 5.32 -22.71 -2.93
N ARG A 430 4.39 -22.36 -3.81
CA ARG A 430 3.43 -23.27 -4.47
C ARG A 430 3.76 -23.58 -5.92
N LYS A 431 4.55 -22.72 -6.57
CA LYS A 431 5.06 -22.96 -7.91
C LYS A 431 6.28 -22.08 -8.16
N VAL A 432 7.32 -22.65 -8.76
CA VAL A 432 8.43 -21.88 -9.34
C VAL A 432 8.09 -21.61 -10.81
N LEU A 433 8.23 -20.34 -11.23
CA LEU A 433 8.03 -19.89 -12.61
C LEU A 433 9.39 -19.57 -13.25
N ALA A 434 9.40 -19.24 -14.55
CA ALA A 434 10.63 -18.74 -15.17
C ALA A 434 10.98 -17.33 -14.64
N ASP A 435 12.15 -16.83 -15.05
CA ASP A 435 12.63 -15.47 -14.77
C ASP A 435 12.55 -15.07 -13.28
N GLY A 436 12.75 -16.04 -12.38
CA GLY A 436 12.84 -15.84 -10.94
C GLY A 436 11.52 -15.60 -10.21
N TYR A 437 10.37 -15.74 -10.89
CA TYR A 437 9.06 -15.56 -10.28
C TYR A 437 8.58 -16.79 -9.50
N LEU A 438 7.80 -16.57 -8.45
CA LEU A 438 7.31 -17.57 -7.52
C LEU A 438 5.81 -17.34 -7.26
N MET A 439 4.99 -18.39 -7.38
CA MET A 439 3.65 -18.39 -6.82
C MET A 439 3.72 -18.79 -5.36
N ILE A 440 3.13 -17.99 -4.48
CA ILE A 440 3.15 -18.16 -3.03
C ILE A 440 1.70 -18.17 -2.51
N GLY A 441 1.42 -18.98 -1.50
CA GLY A 441 0.15 -18.99 -0.76
C GLY A 441 0.36 -18.68 0.72
N ILE A 442 -0.63 -18.04 1.37
CA ILE A 442 -0.65 -17.82 2.83
C ILE A 442 -1.27 -19.03 3.53
N ASP A 443 -0.50 -19.70 4.38
CA ASP A 443 -0.86 -20.98 4.98
C ASP A 443 -2.18 -20.90 5.79
N GLY A 444 -3.14 -21.77 5.44
CA GLY A 444 -4.46 -21.85 6.07
C GLY A 444 -5.52 -20.90 5.49
N SER A 445 -5.16 -20.01 4.56
CA SER A 445 -6.08 -19.10 3.86
C SER A 445 -6.22 -19.39 2.36
N GLU A 446 -5.70 -20.52 1.87
CA GLU A 446 -5.68 -20.87 0.45
C GLU A 446 -6.93 -21.62 -0.02
N ALA A 447 -7.53 -21.18 -1.13
CA ALA A 447 -8.48 -21.96 -1.89
C ALA A 447 -7.85 -23.22 -2.52
N ALA A 448 -8.64 -24.29 -2.61
CA ALA A 448 -8.20 -25.60 -3.08
C ALA A 448 -7.79 -25.66 -4.57
N ASP A 449 -8.17 -24.66 -5.38
CA ASP A 449 -7.78 -24.49 -6.79
C ASP A 449 -6.52 -23.59 -6.97
N GLY A 450 -5.99 -23.05 -5.86
CA GLY A 450 -4.91 -22.08 -5.86
C GLY A 450 -5.32 -20.73 -6.47
N SER A 451 -6.59 -20.33 -6.41
CA SER A 451 -7.05 -19.01 -6.88
C SER A 451 -6.47 -17.84 -6.08
N ASP A 452 -6.17 -18.06 -4.80
CA ASP A 452 -5.59 -17.07 -3.87
C ASP A 452 -4.06 -17.01 -3.91
N TRP A 453 -3.38 -17.85 -4.70
CA TRP A 453 -1.92 -17.78 -4.83
C TRP A 453 -1.53 -16.46 -5.51
N PHE A 454 -0.49 -15.78 -5.01
CA PHE A 454 -0.01 -14.52 -5.55
C PHE A 454 1.43 -14.67 -6.06
N CYS A 455 1.80 -13.84 -7.04
CA CYS A 455 3.12 -13.88 -7.66
C CYS A 455 4.06 -12.85 -7.02
N TYR A 456 5.22 -13.31 -6.56
CA TYR A 456 6.35 -12.44 -6.21
C TYR A 456 7.60 -12.86 -6.99
N HIS A 457 8.45 -11.89 -7.35
CA HIS A 457 9.79 -12.21 -7.79
C HIS A 457 10.67 -12.63 -6.60
N SER A 458 11.65 -13.50 -6.82
CA SER A 458 12.64 -13.94 -5.83
C SER A 458 13.40 -12.81 -5.13
N THR A 459 13.57 -11.66 -5.79
CA THR A 459 14.19 -10.45 -5.20
C THR A 459 13.17 -9.48 -4.59
N SER A 460 11.89 -9.87 -4.46
CA SER A 460 10.85 -9.03 -3.88
C SER A 460 11.19 -8.69 -2.42
N PRO A 461 11.05 -7.41 -1.99
CA PRO A 461 11.22 -7.03 -0.59
C PRO A 461 10.04 -7.45 0.30
N SER A 462 9.00 -8.06 -0.27
CA SER A 462 7.80 -8.53 0.45
C SER A 462 7.86 -10.00 0.90
N ILE A 463 8.99 -10.68 0.65
CA ILE A 463 9.23 -12.07 1.09
C ILE A 463 10.49 -12.16 1.96
N PHE A 464 10.43 -12.96 3.02
CA PHE A 464 11.46 -13.05 4.05
C PHE A 464 11.71 -14.51 4.46
N PRO A 465 12.93 -14.85 4.93
CA PRO A 465 13.19 -16.18 5.47
C PRO A 465 12.38 -16.43 6.75
N ALA A 466 12.03 -17.70 7.00
CA ALA A 466 11.41 -18.12 8.25
C ALA A 466 12.24 -17.68 9.47
N GLY A 467 11.60 -17.02 10.43
CA GLY A 467 12.21 -16.43 11.63
C GLY A 467 12.51 -14.93 11.51
N PHE A 468 12.30 -14.30 10.34
CA PHE A 468 12.55 -12.86 10.15
C PHE A 468 11.74 -12.00 11.12
N CYS A 469 10.44 -12.28 11.29
CA CYS A 469 9.57 -11.57 12.22
C CYS A 469 10.02 -11.74 13.68
N GLU A 470 10.38 -12.96 14.08
CA GLU A 470 10.84 -13.27 15.45
C GLU A 470 12.13 -12.50 15.79
N ILE A 471 13.14 -12.56 14.91
CA ILE A 471 14.42 -11.86 15.07
C ILE A 471 14.22 -10.34 15.16
N ASN A 472 13.27 -9.79 14.39
CA ASN A 472 13.05 -8.36 14.31
C ASN A 472 11.96 -7.81 15.26
N ASN A 473 11.37 -8.63 16.13
CA ASN A 473 10.23 -8.27 16.99
C ASN A 473 9.00 -7.77 16.20
N ILE A 474 8.66 -8.40 15.08
CA ILE A 474 7.43 -8.17 14.32
C ILE A 474 6.42 -9.27 14.70
N GLU A 475 5.14 -8.91 14.83
CA GLU A 475 4.07 -9.89 15.03
C GLU A 475 3.85 -10.70 13.74
N LEU A 476 4.28 -11.97 13.78
CA LEU A 476 4.00 -12.94 12.72
C LEU A 476 2.56 -13.46 12.87
N THR A 477 1.77 -13.34 11.80
CA THR A 477 0.44 -13.94 11.75
C THR A 477 0.57 -15.44 11.51
N PRO A 478 0.14 -16.29 12.47
CA PRO A 478 0.24 -17.75 12.33
C PRO A 478 -0.77 -18.28 11.30
N PRO A 479 -0.56 -19.51 10.77
CA PRO A 479 -1.48 -20.12 9.82
C PRO A 479 -2.91 -20.16 10.35
N ARG A 480 -3.87 -19.84 9.49
CA ARG A 480 -5.27 -19.72 9.93
C ARG A 480 -5.80 -21.07 10.43
N GLY A 481 -6.26 -21.10 11.68
CA GLY A 481 -6.72 -22.32 12.34
C GLY A 481 -5.63 -23.08 13.11
N TYR A 482 -4.38 -22.60 13.12
CA TYR A 482 -3.34 -23.15 13.97
C TYR A 482 -3.66 -22.91 15.45
N THR A 483 -3.57 -23.96 16.28
CA THR A 483 -4.02 -23.94 17.68
C THR A 483 -2.91 -23.98 18.72
N LYS A 484 -1.69 -24.37 18.33
CA LYS A 484 -0.52 -24.42 19.21
C LYS A 484 0.10 -23.02 19.28
N LEU A 485 -0.31 -22.26 20.30
CA LEU A 485 0.17 -20.89 20.53
C LEU A 485 1.05 -20.82 21.80
N PRO A 486 2.14 -20.01 21.80
CA PRO A 486 2.64 -19.19 20.69
C PRO A 486 3.14 -20.04 19.52
N PHE A 487 3.01 -19.53 18.30
CA PHE A 487 3.50 -20.20 17.09
C PHE A 487 5.02 -20.32 17.12
N ARG A 488 5.56 -21.45 16.67
CA ARG A 488 7.01 -21.71 16.60
C ARG A 488 7.35 -22.39 15.29
N TRP A 489 8.31 -21.82 14.56
CA TRP A 489 8.75 -22.34 13.26
C TRP A 489 9.22 -23.79 13.29
N PHE A 490 9.98 -24.18 14.32
CA PHE A 490 10.49 -25.54 14.48
C PHE A 490 9.35 -26.58 14.55
N ASP A 491 8.37 -26.33 15.42
CA ASP A 491 7.23 -27.23 15.62
C ASP A 491 6.38 -27.31 14.34
N TYR A 492 6.14 -26.16 13.68
CA TYR A 492 5.37 -26.10 12.44
C TYR A 492 6.03 -26.81 11.25
N LEU A 493 7.35 -26.67 11.08
CA LEU A 493 8.11 -27.37 10.02
C LEU A 493 8.09 -28.88 10.23
N SER A 494 8.23 -29.33 11.49
CA SER A 494 8.15 -30.75 11.84
C SER A 494 6.74 -31.33 11.62
N GLU A 495 5.69 -30.57 11.94
CA GLU A 495 4.28 -31.00 11.77
C GLU A 495 3.85 -31.06 10.31
N SER A 496 4.32 -30.11 9.50
CA SER A 496 4.00 -30.01 8.07
C SER A 496 4.93 -30.83 7.17
N ALA A 497 5.92 -31.54 7.75
CA ALA A 497 6.96 -32.28 7.04
C ALA A 497 7.62 -31.45 5.91
N SER A 498 7.90 -30.18 6.20
CA SER A 498 8.39 -29.19 5.23
C SER A 498 9.70 -28.55 5.67
N VAL A 499 10.33 -27.82 4.75
CA VAL A 499 11.62 -27.14 4.99
C VAL A 499 11.48 -25.64 4.76
N ALA A 500 12.15 -24.84 5.58
CA ALA A 500 12.27 -23.41 5.33
C ALA A 500 13.12 -23.14 4.07
N ALA A 501 12.74 -22.14 3.29
CA ALA A 501 13.54 -21.64 2.18
C ALA A 501 14.90 -21.15 2.71
N PRO A 502 16.04 -21.57 2.14
CA PRO A 502 17.36 -21.16 2.62
C PRO A 502 17.57 -19.64 2.61
N VAL A 503 18.05 -19.08 3.72
CA VAL A 503 18.34 -17.63 3.91
C VAL A 503 19.24 -17.03 2.81
N LYS A 504 20.04 -17.85 2.12
CA LYS A 504 20.88 -17.42 0.99
C LYS A 504 20.11 -17.01 -0.27
N LEU A 505 18.84 -17.41 -0.41
CA LEU A 505 18.00 -17.12 -1.58
C LEU A 505 17.29 -15.76 -1.51
N PHE A 506 17.21 -15.17 -0.32
CA PHE A 506 16.52 -13.89 -0.11
C PHE A 506 17.46 -12.71 -0.35
N ASN A 507 16.90 -11.59 -0.80
CA ASN A 507 17.66 -10.36 -0.94
C ASN A 507 18.13 -9.85 0.44
N LYS A 508 19.41 -9.49 0.54
CA LYS A 508 20.05 -8.99 1.77
C LYS A 508 20.47 -7.53 1.67
N ASP A 509 20.23 -6.88 0.53
CA ASP A 509 20.63 -5.51 0.29
C ASP A 509 19.73 -4.51 1.04
N VAL A 510 20.35 -3.65 1.83
CA VAL A 510 19.70 -2.64 2.66
C VAL A 510 20.29 -1.27 2.27
N PRO A 511 19.63 -0.52 1.37
CA PRO A 511 20.14 0.76 0.92
C PRO A 511 20.12 1.79 2.06
N ASN A 512 21.00 2.79 2.00
CA ASN A 512 20.91 3.96 2.88
C ASN A 512 19.74 4.87 2.42
N HIS A 513 18.53 4.46 2.77
CA HIS A 513 17.27 5.05 2.29
C HIS A 513 16.89 6.38 2.96
N GLY A 514 17.59 6.82 4.00
CA GLY A 514 17.40 8.14 4.64
C GLY A 514 16.13 8.32 5.49
N PHE A 515 15.13 7.45 5.38
CA PHE A 515 13.95 7.45 6.27
C PHE A 515 14.31 7.33 7.76
N VAL A 516 13.54 8.01 8.61
CA VAL A 516 13.61 7.99 10.08
C VAL A 516 12.19 7.91 10.65
N PRO A 517 11.92 7.18 11.75
CA PRO A 517 10.61 7.19 12.40
C PRO A 517 10.15 8.61 12.77
N GLY A 518 8.85 8.87 12.61
CA GLY A 518 8.22 10.18 12.79
C GLY A 518 8.23 11.08 11.54
N MET A 519 8.95 10.71 10.47
CA MET A 519 8.88 11.44 9.20
C MET A 519 7.49 11.35 8.56
N LYS A 520 6.98 12.51 8.11
CA LYS A 520 5.74 12.64 7.34
C LYS A 520 5.97 12.40 5.85
N LEU A 521 5.01 11.78 5.19
CA LEU A 521 5.01 11.53 3.75
C LEU A 521 3.57 11.40 3.23
N GLU A 522 3.42 11.27 1.92
CA GLU A 522 2.15 10.95 1.25
C GLU A 522 2.19 9.46 0.85
N ALA A 523 1.28 8.64 1.36
CA ALA A 523 1.26 7.19 1.10
C ALA A 523 0.00 6.78 0.37
N VAL A 524 0.11 5.86 -0.59
CA VAL A 524 -1.05 5.17 -1.17
C VAL A 524 -1.64 4.24 -0.11
N ASP A 525 -2.97 4.23 0.02
CA ASP A 525 -3.62 3.11 0.71
C ASP A 525 -3.63 1.90 -0.23
N LEU A 526 -2.81 0.89 0.03
CA LEU A 526 -2.70 -0.28 -0.83
C LEU A 526 -3.95 -1.19 -0.79
N MET A 527 -4.88 -0.96 0.14
CA MET A 527 -6.21 -1.57 0.16
C MET A 527 -7.25 -0.81 -0.71
N GLU A 528 -7.07 0.50 -0.90
CA GLU A 528 -7.86 1.32 -1.84
C GLU A 528 -6.92 2.22 -2.69
N PRO A 529 -6.18 1.70 -3.69
CA PRO A 529 -5.04 2.39 -4.32
C PRO A 529 -5.33 3.67 -5.12
N ARG A 530 -6.61 4.10 -5.14
CA ARG A 530 -7.08 5.42 -5.60
C ARG A 530 -6.82 6.52 -4.55
N LEU A 531 -6.62 6.16 -3.29
CA LEU A 531 -6.37 7.09 -2.20
C LEU A 531 -4.86 7.27 -2.01
N VAL A 532 -4.43 8.53 -1.97
CA VAL A 532 -3.14 8.94 -1.44
C VAL A 532 -3.43 9.77 -0.20
N CYS A 533 -2.80 9.44 0.92
CA CYS A 533 -3.17 9.86 2.26
C CYS A 533 -1.96 10.50 2.98
N VAL A 534 -2.25 11.40 3.92
CA VAL A 534 -1.25 11.87 4.90
C VAL A 534 -0.82 10.71 5.79
N ALA A 535 0.49 10.46 5.86
CA ALA A 535 1.03 9.30 6.56
C ALA A 535 2.36 9.59 7.27
N THR A 536 2.70 8.70 8.21
CA THR A 536 3.89 8.76 9.05
C THR A 536 4.65 7.44 9.02
N VAL A 537 5.98 7.47 8.92
CA VAL A 537 6.83 6.29 9.16
C VAL A 537 6.84 6.01 10.67
N THR A 538 6.20 4.94 11.14
CA THR A 538 6.17 4.60 12.58
C THR A 538 7.30 3.66 13.01
N ARG A 539 7.81 2.84 12.09
CA ARG A 539 8.87 1.86 12.36
C ARG A 539 9.70 1.58 11.12
N ILE A 540 10.96 1.24 11.32
CA ILE A 540 11.91 0.83 10.27
C ILE A 540 12.57 -0.48 10.73
N VAL A 541 12.60 -1.47 9.84
CA VAL A 541 13.26 -2.77 10.04
C VAL A 541 14.06 -3.07 8.78
N HIS A 542 15.36 -2.71 8.80
CA HIS A 542 16.18 -2.67 7.59
C HIS A 542 15.48 -1.83 6.51
N ARG A 543 15.28 -2.38 5.30
CA ARG A 543 14.55 -1.73 4.19
C ARG A 543 13.03 -1.69 4.36
N LEU A 544 12.46 -2.42 5.33
CA LEU A 544 11.01 -2.52 5.53
C LEU A 544 10.50 -1.39 6.44
N LEU A 545 9.52 -0.63 5.97
CA LEU A 545 8.89 0.48 6.68
C LEU A 545 7.49 0.10 7.16
N ARG A 546 7.12 0.50 8.38
CA ARG A 546 5.73 0.55 8.83
C ARG A 546 5.20 1.96 8.59
N ILE A 547 4.12 2.05 7.81
CA ILE A 547 3.48 3.29 7.42
C ILE A 547 2.12 3.38 8.12
N HIS A 548 1.93 4.44 8.91
CA HIS A 548 0.68 4.77 9.59
C HIS A 548 -0.07 5.85 8.83
N PHE A 549 -1.39 5.74 8.74
CA PHE A 549 -2.25 6.76 8.14
C PHE A 549 -2.79 7.70 9.21
N ASP A 550 -2.45 8.98 9.13
CA ASP A 550 -2.62 9.89 10.25
C ASP A 550 -4.10 10.06 10.66
N GLY A 551 -4.37 9.87 11.95
CA GLY A 551 -5.73 9.95 12.52
C GLY A 551 -6.53 8.66 12.46
N TRP A 552 -6.07 7.65 11.71
CA TRP A 552 -6.67 6.31 11.67
C TRP A 552 -6.13 5.40 12.79
N GLU A 553 -6.67 4.19 12.87
CA GLU A 553 -6.36 3.19 13.89
C GLU A 553 -5.17 2.32 13.40
N ASN A 554 -4.29 1.85 14.30
CA ASN A 554 -3.01 1.21 13.93
C ASN A 554 -3.17 -0.13 13.16
N GLU A 555 -4.36 -0.71 13.19
CA GLU A 555 -4.77 -1.87 12.40
C GLU A 555 -4.73 -1.59 10.88
N TYR A 556 -4.78 -0.31 10.48
CA TYR A 556 -4.65 0.13 9.09
C TYR A 556 -3.21 0.38 8.66
N ASP A 557 -2.23 0.35 9.57
CA ASP A 557 -0.82 0.55 9.23
C ASP A 557 -0.33 -0.55 8.26
N GLN A 558 0.43 -0.16 7.23
CA GLN A 558 0.89 -1.06 6.17
C GLN A 558 2.40 -1.28 6.23
N TRP A 559 2.85 -2.51 5.93
CA TRP A 559 4.24 -2.85 5.69
C TRP A 559 4.61 -2.57 4.23
N VAL A 560 5.59 -1.70 4.01
CA VAL A 560 5.97 -1.21 2.67
C VAL A 560 7.49 -1.13 2.57
N ASP A 561 8.06 -1.47 1.41
CA ASP A 561 9.50 -1.33 1.17
C ASP A 561 9.94 0.14 1.06
N CYS A 562 11.16 0.47 1.49
CA CYS A 562 11.68 1.82 1.42
C CYS A 562 11.89 2.34 -0.02
N GLU A 563 11.98 1.47 -1.02
CA GLU A 563 12.06 1.85 -2.44
C GLU A 563 10.71 1.73 -3.16
N SER A 564 9.62 1.49 -2.42
CA SER A 564 8.27 1.33 -2.96
C SER A 564 7.83 2.51 -3.83
N PRO A 565 7.23 2.27 -5.01
CA PRO A 565 6.73 3.31 -5.90
C PRO A 565 5.37 3.91 -5.47
N ASP A 566 4.88 3.52 -4.30
CA ASP A 566 3.59 3.90 -3.71
C ASP A 566 3.74 4.76 -2.43
N LEU A 567 4.95 5.25 -2.15
CA LEU A 567 5.25 6.26 -1.12
C LEU A 567 5.81 7.52 -1.80
N TYR A 568 5.34 8.71 -1.42
CA TYR A 568 5.71 9.97 -2.07
C TYR A 568 6.17 11.06 -1.08
N PRO A 569 7.03 12.00 -1.50
CA PRO A 569 7.39 13.15 -0.67
C PRO A 569 6.20 14.05 -0.37
N VAL A 570 6.22 14.73 0.78
CA VAL A 570 5.27 15.80 1.13
C VAL A 570 5.18 16.82 -0.01
N GLY A 571 3.95 17.11 -0.46
CA GLY A 571 3.65 18.03 -1.56
C GLY A 571 3.64 17.39 -2.96
N TRP A 572 3.78 16.07 -3.09
CA TRP A 572 3.72 15.36 -4.38
C TRP A 572 2.32 15.46 -5.02
N CYS A 573 1.25 15.30 -4.23
CA CYS A 573 -0.14 15.51 -4.66
C CYS A 573 -0.35 16.92 -5.20
N GLN A 574 0.17 17.94 -4.51
CA GLN A 574 0.11 19.33 -4.97
C GLN A 574 0.88 19.55 -6.29
N LEU A 575 2.04 18.91 -6.44
CA LEU A 575 2.88 19.02 -7.65
C LEU A 575 2.26 18.34 -8.86
N THR A 576 1.63 17.18 -8.67
CA THR A 576 1.11 16.33 -9.75
C THR A 576 -0.37 16.57 -10.07
N GLY A 577 -1.10 17.29 -9.20
CA GLY A 577 -2.54 17.48 -9.28
C GLY A 577 -3.35 16.27 -8.79
N TYR A 578 -2.73 15.34 -8.05
CA TYR A 578 -3.43 14.21 -7.43
C TYR A 578 -4.14 14.65 -6.14
N GLN A 579 -5.31 14.06 -5.85
CA GLN A 579 -6.06 14.40 -4.64
C GLN A 579 -5.47 13.72 -3.39
N LEU A 580 -4.96 14.53 -2.46
CA LEU A 580 -4.55 14.07 -1.13
C LEU A 580 -5.77 13.90 -0.22
N GLN A 581 -5.80 12.83 0.57
CA GLN A 581 -6.75 12.63 1.67
C GLN A 581 -6.18 13.24 2.96
N PRO A 582 -6.98 14.06 3.68
CA PRO A 582 -6.57 14.64 4.95
C PRO A 582 -6.45 13.56 6.05
N PRO A 583 -5.78 13.85 7.17
CA PRO A 583 -5.86 13.02 8.37
C PRO A 583 -7.31 12.85 8.82
N ALA A 584 -7.65 11.68 9.36
CA ALA A 584 -8.98 11.48 9.93
C ALA A 584 -9.14 12.33 11.20
N VAL A 585 -10.21 13.13 11.26
CA VAL A 585 -10.59 13.83 12.48
C VAL A 585 -11.11 12.80 13.47
N GLN A 586 -10.31 12.46 14.48
CA GLN A 586 -10.78 11.69 15.63
C GLN A 586 -11.92 12.48 16.28
N GLY A 587 -13.14 11.96 16.13
CA GLY A 587 -14.35 12.76 16.24
C GLY A 587 -14.43 13.55 17.55
N GLU A 588 -14.62 14.86 17.44
CA GLU A 588 -14.97 15.71 18.58
C GLU A 588 -16.14 15.07 19.34
N CYS A 589 -16.04 15.02 20.67
CA CYS A 589 -17.18 14.63 21.47
C CYS A 589 -18.32 15.62 21.17
N PRO A 590 -19.53 15.17 20.75
CA PRO A 590 -20.62 16.07 20.34
C PRO A 590 -21.16 16.94 21.48
N TYR A 591 -20.67 16.73 22.70
CA TYR A 591 -20.85 17.61 23.84
C TYR A 591 -19.58 18.45 24.02
N LYS A 592 -19.70 19.77 23.81
CA LYS A 592 -18.67 20.74 24.21
C LYS A 592 -18.48 20.68 25.72
N CYS A 593 -17.56 19.83 26.19
CA CYS A 593 -17.15 19.83 27.58
C CYS A 593 -16.33 21.11 27.83
N PRO A 594 -16.69 21.96 28.80
CA PRO A 594 -15.98 23.23 29.05
C PRO A 594 -14.59 23.02 29.66
N PHE A 595 -14.24 21.80 30.06
CA PHE A 595 -12.93 21.47 30.61
C PHE A 595 -12.00 20.96 29.51
N LYS A 596 -10.96 21.76 29.19
CA LYS A 596 -9.81 21.30 28.41
C LYS A 596 -9.18 20.08 29.10
N CYS A 597 -8.75 19.11 28.30
CA CYS A 597 -8.28 17.80 28.73
C CYS A 597 -7.30 17.85 29.92
N LEU A 598 -7.79 17.42 31.07
CA LEU A 598 -7.00 16.83 32.16
C LEU A 598 -7.48 15.39 32.33
N SER A 599 -6.56 14.49 32.69
CA SER A 599 -6.69 13.03 32.61
C SER A 599 -7.68 12.38 33.60
N GLU A 600 -8.53 13.17 34.25
CA GLU A 600 -9.41 12.75 35.36
C GLU A 600 -10.84 13.30 35.23
N CYS A 601 -11.40 13.36 34.01
CA CYS A 601 -12.81 13.70 33.83
C CYS A 601 -13.73 12.55 34.32
N PRO A 602 -14.53 12.71 35.40
CA PRO A 602 -15.33 11.61 35.96
C PRO A 602 -16.50 11.20 35.06
N VAL A 603 -16.86 12.04 34.09
CA VAL A 603 -17.90 11.76 33.08
C VAL A 603 -17.35 10.90 31.93
N CYS A 604 -16.03 10.91 31.72
CA CYS A 604 -15.37 10.14 30.66
C CYS A 604 -14.82 8.79 31.16
N PHE A 605 -14.55 8.66 32.47
CA PHE A 605 -14.16 7.39 33.06
C PHE A 605 -15.35 6.41 33.12
N LYS A 606 -15.35 5.45 32.21
CA LYS A 606 -16.17 4.25 32.33
C LYS A 606 -15.65 3.43 33.51
N ASP A 607 -16.57 2.84 34.27
CA ASP A 607 -16.36 1.93 35.40
C ASP A 607 -16.16 2.54 36.80
N SER A 608 -17.01 3.49 37.18
CA SER A 608 -17.30 3.76 38.60
C SER A 608 -18.81 3.71 38.92
N PHE A 609 -19.16 2.93 39.95
CA PHE A 609 -20.54 2.55 40.35
C PHE A 609 -21.46 3.76 40.64
N LEU A 610 -20.87 4.92 40.94
CA LEU A 610 -21.55 6.16 41.32
C LEU A 610 -22.36 6.79 40.16
N CYS A 611 -21.96 6.59 38.90
CA CYS A 611 -22.61 7.24 37.77
C CYS A 611 -24.04 6.71 37.49
N VAL A 612 -24.36 5.49 37.93
CA VAL A 612 -25.72 4.92 37.79
C VAL A 612 -26.69 5.56 38.80
N LEU A 613 -26.25 5.80 40.04
CA LEU A 613 -27.11 6.37 41.09
C LEU A 613 -27.51 7.82 40.82
N ALA A 614 -26.66 8.59 40.14
CA ALA A 614 -26.93 10.00 39.81
C ALA A 614 -28.02 10.19 38.73
N LEU A 615 -28.27 9.18 37.88
CA LEU A 615 -29.25 9.27 36.79
C LEU A 615 -30.66 8.87 37.21
N ASP A 616 -30.81 8.04 38.27
CA ASP A 616 -32.12 7.57 38.75
C ASP A 616 -32.73 8.44 39.87
N PHE A 617 -31.95 9.33 40.51
CA PHE A 617 -32.44 10.21 41.61
C PHE A 617 -32.01 11.69 41.44
N PRO A 618 -32.84 12.53 40.77
CA PRO A 618 -32.54 13.94 40.53
C PRO A 618 -32.31 14.80 41.79
N HIS A 619 -32.82 14.38 42.95
CA HIS A 619 -32.67 15.10 44.22
C HIS A 619 -31.36 14.79 44.98
N ALA A 620 -30.58 13.79 44.57
CA ALA A 620 -29.29 13.49 45.20
C ALA A 620 -28.25 14.60 44.97
N TYR A 621 -28.34 15.29 43.83
CA TYR A 621 -27.43 16.38 43.47
C TYR A 621 -27.56 17.60 44.41
N SER A 622 -28.78 17.88 44.90
CA SER A 622 -29.05 18.95 45.85
C SER A 622 -28.42 18.69 47.23
N PHE A 623 -28.32 17.42 47.62
CA PHE A 623 -27.82 17.02 48.95
C PHE A 623 -26.29 17.09 49.03
N LEU A 624 -25.60 16.75 47.94
CA LEU A 624 -24.14 16.84 47.83
C LEU A 624 -23.62 18.28 47.75
N GLN A 625 -24.46 19.23 47.33
CA GLN A 625 -24.08 20.65 47.21
C GLN A 625 -24.21 21.44 48.52
N ALA A 626 -24.84 20.86 49.56
CA ALA A 626 -25.10 21.50 50.85
C ALA A 626 -24.12 21.09 51.98
N HIS A 627 -23.18 20.18 51.70
CA HIS A 627 -22.22 19.62 52.66
C HIS A 627 -20.77 19.65 52.15
N ALA A 628 -20.44 20.63 51.30
CA ALA A 628 -19.08 20.95 50.86
C ALA A 628 -18.63 22.28 51.48
#